data_AF-A0A8H4W9T3-F1
#
_entry.id   AF-A0A8H4W9T3-F1
#
_cell.length_a   1.000
_cell.length_b   1.000
_cell.length_c   1.000
_cell.angle_alpha   90.00
_cell.angle_beta   90.00
_cell.angle_gamma   90.00
#
_symmetry.space_group_name_H-M   'P 1'
#
loop_
_entity.id
_entity.type
_entity.pdbx_description
1 polymer ?
#
loop_
_entity_poly.entity_id
_entity_poly.type
_entity_poly.pdbx_seq_one_letter_code
_entity_poly.pdbx_strand_id
1 'polypeptide(L)'
;MTNIFRRLRRAIKSRRSTSEDAYTKLAELEQELSRAINAVYDLQMRLAEHDFMLAHTTSSNPTLAIPPFQSDSHFLSDNSRTISPTEITTASINDIWLCAYSGSLLVDAEEQWQRDEPELAMELAWQVINQNPFLCELDEMRCRLFIAAVQHYLCQYEDSMTSLETVMQINTCYTVLNNPESSIIDGITHFIKGMNLMKLKRFPEAYTSLTRALHIPGYSEKAREVQKQAVIGFICIEAAEFDHSPAASTHALLDWEDSELENTNNF
;
A
#
# COMPACT_ATOMS: atom_id res chain seq x y z
N MET A 1 4.59 66.69 -17.38
CA MET A 1 4.50 65.22 -17.62
C MET A 1 5.29 64.36 -16.62
N THR A 2 6.35 64.85 -15.97
CA THR A 2 7.25 64.05 -15.10
C THR A 2 6.63 63.48 -13.81
N ASN A 3 5.55 64.07 -13.29
CA ASN A 3 4.89 63.61 -12.05
C ASN A 3 3.97 62.38 -12.24
N ILE A 4 3.43 62.17 -13.44
CA ILE A 4 2.53 61.05 -13.74
C ILE A 4 3.33 59.74 -13.82
N PHE A 5 4.46 59.76 -14.53
CA PHE A 5 5.37 58.61 -14.63
C PHE A 5 5.93 58.18 -13.27
N ARG A 6 6.20 59.13 -12.35
CA ARG A 6 6.68 58.81 -11.00
C ARG A 6 5.62 58.12 -10.15
N ARG A 7 4.35 58.52 -10.26
CA ARG A 7 3.22 57.87 -9.57
C ARG A 7 2.94 56.48 -10.12
N LEU A 8 2.98 56.31 -11.45
CA LEU A 8 2.80 55.00 -12.09
C LEU A 8 3.90 54.01 -11.66
N ARG A 9 5.16 54.46 -11.62
CA ARG A 9 6.30 53.61 -11.22
C ARG A 9 6.23 53.17 -9.76
N ARG A 10 5.70 54.03 -8.86
CA ARG A 10 5.46 53.66 -7.45
C ARG A 10 4.29 52.68 -7.30
N ALA A 11 3.21 52.86 -8.07
CA ALA A 11 2.07 51.94 -8.06
C ALA A 11 2.47 50.54 -8.58
N ILE A 12 3.30 50.48 -9.63
CA ILE A 12 3.81 49.21 -10.17
C ILE A 12 4.76 48.52 -9.18
N LYS A 13 5.68 49.27 -8.53
CA LYS A 13 6.55 48.71 -7.48
C LYS A 13 5.76 48.22 -6.27
N SER A 14 4.75 48.97 -5.83
CA SER A 14 3.90 48.61 -4.68
C SER A 14 3.05 47.38 -4.96
N ARG A 15 2.49 47.24 -6.18
CA ARG A 15 1.78 46.01 -6.58
C ARG A 15 2.71 44.81 -6.70
N ARG A 16 3.94 45.01 -7.17
CA ARG A 16 4.93 43.93 -7.28
C ARG A 16 5.37 43.40 -5.91
N SER A 17 5.57 44.27 -4.92
CA SER A 17 5.88 43.83 -3.55
C SER A 17 4.71 43.11 -2.88
N THR A 18 3.46 43.57 -3.09
CA THR A 18 2.28 42.85 -2.54
C THR A 18 2.05 41.50 -3.21
N SER A 19 2.40 41.38 -4.49
CA SER A 19 2.37 40.12 -5.23
C SER A 19 3.47 39.16 -4.75
N GLU A 20 4.69 39.64 -4.56
CA GLU A 20 5.82 38.82 -4.05
C GLU A 20 5.55 38.31 -2.62
N ASP A 21 4.95 39.14 -1.75
CA ASP A 21 4.51 38.75 -0.41
C ASP A 21 3.37 37.71 -0.43
N ALA A 22 2.50 37.75 -1.45
CA ALA A 22 1.43 36.77 -1.61
C ALA A 22 1.95 35.41 -2.12
N TYR A 23 2.91 35.43 -3.05
CA TYR A 23 3.55 34.20 -3.54
C TYR A 23 4.38 33.50 -2.46
N THR A 24 5.11 34.25 -1.63
CA THR A 24 5.86 33.68 -0.50
C THR A 24 4.94 33.06 0.53
N LYS A 25 3.84 33.73 0.91
CA LYS A 25 2.83 33.15 1.81
C LYS A 25 2.17 31.90 1.26
N LEU A 26 1.93 31.84 -0.04
CA LEU A 26 1.32 30.68 -0.69
C LEU A 26 2.28 29.47 -0.66
N ALA A 27 3.56 29.70 -0.96
CA ALA A 27 4.60 28.67 -0.86
C ALA A 27 4.80 28.18 0.59
N GLU A 28 4.78 29.07 1.58
CA GLU A 28 4.82 28.70 3.00
C GLU A 28 3.64 27.81 3.40
N LEU A 29 2.43 28.15 2.92
CA LEU A 29 1.22 27.38 3.21
C LEU A 29 1.21 26.01 2.53
N GLU A 30 1.72 25.91 1.29
CA GLU A 30 1.93 24.64 0.59
C GLU A 30 2.94 23.75 1.34
N GLN A 31 4.02 24.36 1.84
CA GLN A 31 5.02 23.64 2.63
C GLN A 31 4.46 23.18 3.99
N GLU A 32 3.64 23.99 4.65
CA GLU A 32 2.94 23.60 5.88
C GLU A 32 1.93 22.49 5.63
N LEU A 33 1.17 22.56 4.53
CA LEU A 33 0.23 21.52 4.12
C LEU A 33 0.96 20.21 3.86
N SER A 34 2.07 20.24 3.12
CA SER A 34 2.92 19.06 2.88
C SER A 34 3.46 18.47 4.19
N ARG A 35 3.93 19.32 5.12
CA ARG A 35 4.34 18.88 6.47
C ARG A 35 3.19 18.24 7.26
N ALA A 36 2.00 18.82 7.22
CA ALA A 36 0.82 18.29 7.90
C ALA A 36 0.38 16.94 7.31
N ILE A 37 0.38 16.82 5.98
CA ILE A 37 0.10 15.56 5.27
C ILE A 37 1.11 14.48 5.69
N ASN A 38 2.41 14.81 5.71
CA ASN A 38 3.45 13.88 6.16
C ASN A 38 3.28 13.45 7.63
N ALA A 39 2.87 14.37 8.52
CA ALA A 39 2.58 14.05 9.91
C ALA A 39 1.36 13.13 10.06
N VAL A 40 0.32 13.32 9.23
CA VAL A 40 -0.84 12.41 9.17
C VAL A 40 -0.40 11.02 8.70
N TYR A 41 0.48 10.91 7.71
CA TYR A 41 1.04 9.62 7.31
C TYR A 41 1.82 8.95 8.45
N ASP A 42 2.68 9.69 9.16
CA ASP A 42 3.43 9.12 10.29
C ASP A 42 2.49 8.59 11.39
N LEU A 43 1.42 9.33 11.69
CA LEU A 43 0.41 8.88 12.64
C LEU A 43 -0.35 7.65 12.15
N GLN A 44 -0.74 7.60 10.88
CA GLN A 44 -1.40 6.43 10.28
C GLN A 44 -0.48 5.20 10.27
N MET A 45 0.83 5.38 10.06
CA MET A 45 1.83 4.32 10.15
C MET A 45 1.92 3.75 11.57
N ARG A 46 1.96 4.61 12.60
CA ARG A 46 1.95 4.15 14.00
C ARG A 46 0.64 3.46 14.37
N LEU A 47 -0.48 3.95 13.85
CA LEU A 47 -1.79 3.30 14.02
C LEU A 47 -1.80 1.90 13.37
N ALA A 48 -1.23 1.78 12.18
CA ALA A 48 -1.08 0.51 11.48
C ALA A 48 -0.23 -0.50 12.27
N GLU A 49 0.88 -0.06 12.86
CA GLU A 49 1.71 -0.89 13.76
C GLU A 49 0.90 -1.35 14.97
N HIS A 50 0.12 -0.46 15.59
CA HIS A 50 -0.75 -0.80 16.72
C HIS A 50 -1.86 -1.77 16.34
N ASP A 51 -2.52 -1.58 15.20
CA ASP A 51 -3.57 -2.49 14.70
C ASP A 51 -3.01 -3.91 14.49
N PHE A 52 -1.77 -4.02 13.97
CA PHE A 52 -1.08 -5.31 13.85
C PHE A 52 -0.71 -5.92 15.20
N MET A 53 -0.21 -5.13 16.15
CA MET A 53 0.05 -5.61 17.51
C MET A 53 -1.23 -6.10 18.21
N LEU A 54 -2.36 -5.41 17.99
CA LEU A 54 -3.66 -5.85 18.50
C LEU A 54 -4.09 -7.16 17.84
N ALA A 55 -3.92 -7.31 16.53
CA ALA A 55 -4.19 -8.58 15.84
C ALA A 55 -3.33 -9.73 16.41
N HIS A 56 -2.02 -9.52 16.61
CA HIS A 56 -1.10 -10.49 17.22
C HIS A 56 -1.53 -10.88 18.64
N THR A 57 -1.87 -9.91 19.50
CA THR A 57 -2.26 -10.19 20.89
C THR A 57 -3.60 -10.91 20.99
N THR A 58 -4.53 -10.61 20.08
CA THR A 58 -5.85 -11.29 20.01
C THR A 58 -5.72 -12.71 19.44
N SER A 59 -4.80 -12.92 18.48
CA SER A 59 -4.40 -14.23 17.94
C SER A 59 -3.76 -15.11 19.01
N SER A 60 -2.82 -14.57 19.79
CA SER A 60 -2.07 -15.31 20.82
C SER A 60 -2.85 -15.58 22.11
N ASN A 61 -3.96 -14.88 22.37
CA ASN A 61 -4.81 -15.06 23.55
C ASN A 61 -6.30 -15.08 23.17
N PRO A 62 -6.85 -16.25 22.77
CA PRO A 62 -8.25 -16.37 22.38
C PRO A 62 -9.24 -16.03 23.52
N THR A 63 -8.77 -15.98 24.77
CA THR A 63 -9.60 -15.71 25.97
C THR A 63 -9.95 -14.23 26.17
N LEU A 64 -9.27 -13.31 25.48
CA LEU A 64 -9.52 -11.85 25.56
C LEU A 64 -10.14 -11.27 24.28
N ALA A 65 -10.54 -12.12 23.34
CA ALA A 65 -11.20 -11.69 22.11
C ALA A 65 -12.47 -10.91 22.45
N ILE A 66 -12.43 -9.59 22.26
CA ILE A 66 -13.62 -8.77 22.13
C ILE A 66 -14.39 -9.40 20.96
N PRO A 67 -15.67 -9.79 21.14
CA PRO A 67 -16.41 -10.41 20.06
C PRO A 67 -16.42 -9.44 18.88
N PRO A 68 -16.11 -9.90 17.65
CA PRO A 68 -16.37 -9.08 16.48
C PRO A 68 -17.83 -8.65 16.55
N PHE A 69 -18.09 -7.36 16.27
CA PHE A 69 -19.44 -6.81 16.21
C PHE A 69 -20.33 -7.78 15.44
N GLN A 70 -21.22 -8.46 16.16
CA GLN A 70 -22.23 -9.33 15.58
C GLN A 70 -23.19 -8.41 14.83
N SER A 71 -22.98 -8.30 13.52
CA SER A 71 -24.03 -7.87 12.63
C SER A 71 -25.01 -9.03 12.55
N ASP A 72 -26.12 -8.92 13.26
CA ASP A 72 -27.22 -9.88 13.22
C ASP A 72 -27.73 -10.02 11.78
N SER A 73 -27.23 -11.02 11.07
CA SER A 73 -27.89 -11.58 9.90
C SER A 73 -27.92 -13.09 10.04
N HIS A 74 -29.02 -13.57 10.60
CA HIS A 74 -29.44 -14.97 10.54
C HIS A 74 -29.40 -15.49 9.11
N PHE A 75 -28.50 -16.42 8.80
CA PHE A 75 -28.78 -17.48 7.82
C PHE A 75 -28.17 -18.80 8.27
N LEU A 76 -29.04 -19.66 8.78
CA LEU A 76 -28.85 -21.10 8.84
C LEU A 76 -28.62 -21.65 7.43
N SER A 77 -27.45 -22.23 7.17
CA SER A 77 -27.31 -23.32 6.20
C SER A 77 -26.02 -24.07 6.48
N ASP A 78 -26.21 -25.16 7.21
CA ASP A 78 -25.31 -26.29 7.32
C ASP A 78 -25.09 -26.88 5.93
N ASN A 79 -23.85 -26.85 5.44
CA ASN A 79 -23.37 -27.65 4.30
C ASN A 79 -21.84 -27.68 4.33
N SER A 80 -21.29 -28.77 4.87
CA SER A 80 -19.91 -29.18 4.68
C SER A 80 -19.57 -29.26 3.19
N ARG A 81 -18.84 -28.28 2.67
CA ARG A 81 -18.22 -28.34 1.34
C ARG A 81 -16.72 -28.47 1.48
N THR A 82 -16.26 -29.63 1.07
CA THR A 82 -14.91 -29.96 0.63
C THR A 82 -14.28 -28.78 -0.10
N ILE A 83 -13.20 -28.24 0.46
CA ILE A 83 -12.44 -27.13 -0.11
C ILE A 83 -11.63 -27.69 -1.29
N SER A 84 -12.13 -27.48 -2.50
CA SER A 84 -11.35 -27.66 -3.72
C SER A 84 -10.19 -26.65 -3.74
N PRO A 85 -9.01 -26.99 -4.32
CA PRO A 85 -7.91 -26.04 -4.44
C PRO A 85 -8.35 -24.83 -5.23
N THR A 86 -8.18 -23.66 -4.62
CA THR A 86 -8.49 -22.33 -5.12
C THR A 86 -8.01 -22.15 -6.56
N GLU A 87 -8.94 -22.02 -7.51
CA GLU A 87 -8.64 -21.43 -8.81
C GLU A 87 -8.06 -20.03 -8.55
N ILE A 88 -6.80 -19.84 -8.94
CA ILE A 88 -6.12 -18.55 -8.85
C ILE A 88 -6.89 -17.61 -9.77
N THR A 89 -7.75 -16.77 -9.18
CA THR A 89 -8.36 -15.65 -9.91
C THR A 89 -7.20 -14.79 -10.41
N THR A 90 -6.94 -14.82 -11.71
CA THR A 90 -5.93 -13.98 -12.33
C THR A 90 -6.35 -12.53 -12.11
N ALA A 91 -5.54 -11.77 -11.37
CA ALA A 91 -5.83 -10.37 -11.07
C ALA A 91 -5.99 -9.61 -12.39
N SER A 92 -7.12 -8.95 -12.60
CA SER A 92 -7.34 -8.14 -13.81
C SER A 92 -6.38 -6.94 -13.82
N ILE A 93 -6.08 -6.37 -15.00
CA ILE A 93 -5.41 -5.07 -15.10
C ILE A 93 -6.03 -4.05 -14.15
N ASN A 94 -7.36 -4.03 -14.07
CA ASN A 94 -8.08 -3.09 -13.22
C ASN A 94 -7.83 -3.31 -11.74
N ASP A 95 -7.42 -4.51 -11.29
CA ASP A 95 -7.14 -4.76 -9.87
C ASP A 95 -5.81 -4.11 -9.43
N ILE A 96 -4.93 -3.84 -10.40
CA ILE A 96 -3.53 -3.40 -10.17
C ILE A 96 -3.34 -1.96 -10.64
N TRP A 97 -3.83 -1.65 -11.84
CA TRP A 97 -3.55 -0.43 -12.59
C TRP A 97 -4.83 0.30 -12.99
N LEU A 98 -4.88 1.61 -12.74
CA LEU A 98 -5.98 2.47 -13.14
C LEU A 98 -5.55 3.39 -14.29
N CYS A 99 -5.99 3.06 -15.51
CA CYS A 99 -5.62 3.79 -16.73
C CYS A 99 -5.97 5.29 -16.70
N ALA A 100 -6.89 5.72 -15.83
CA ALA A 100 -7.28 7.13 -15.70
C ALA A 100 -6.14 8.07 -15.24
N TYR A 101 -5.03 7.52 -14.74
CA TYR A 101 -3.86 8.28 -14.30
C TYR A 101 -2.72 8.31 -15.31
N SER A 102 -2.94 7.66 -16.45
CA SER A 102 -2.01 7.59 -17.56
C SER A 102 -2.36 8.68 -18.54
N GLY A 103 -1.46 9.66 -18.72
CA GLY A 103 -1.57 10.57 -19.85
C GLY A 103 -1.52 9.81 -21.18
N SER A 104 -1.52 10.53 -22.30
CA SER A 104 -1.43 9.94 -23.65
C SER A 104 -0.20 9.05 -23.90
N LEU A 105 0.77 9.04 -22.98
CA LEU A 105 2.05 8.36 -23.09
C LEU A 105 1.95 6.83 -23.05
N LEU A 106 1.04 6.27 -22.24
CA LEU A 106 0.94 4.83 -21.99
C LEU A 106 -0.23 4.16 -22.70
N VAL A 107 -0.99 4.90 -23.52
CA VAL A 107 -2.24 4.43 -24.13
C VAL A 107 -2.03 3.12 -24.91
N ASP A 108 -0.98 3.06 -25.73
CA ASP A 108 -0.69 1.86 -26.53
C ASP A 108 -0.29 0.67 -25.64
N ALA A 109 0.50 0.92 -24.59
CA ALA A 109 0.91 -0.11 -23.65
C ALA A 109 -0.29 -0.66 -22.85
N GLU A 110 -1.17 0.22 -22.38
CA GLU A 110 -2.40 -0.14 -21.68
C GLU A 110 -3.35 -0.94 -22.57
N GLU A 111 -3.48 -0.57 -23.84
CA GLU A 111 -4.29 -1.30 -24.81
C GLU A 111 -3.77 -2.73 -25.00
N GLN A 112 -2.45 -2.93 -25.11
CA GLN A 112 -1.90 -4.29 -25.21
C GLN A 112 -2.14 -5.10 -23.94
N TRP A 113 -2.00 -4.50 -22.76
CA TRP A 113 -2.29 -5.23 -21.52
C TRP A 113 -3.78 -5.60 -21.42
N GLN A 114 -4.69 -4.72 -21.86
CA GLN A 114 -6.12 -5.03 -21.94
C GLN A 114 -6.46 -6.15 -22.94
N ARG A 115 -5.57 -6.42 -23.90
CA ARG A 115 -5.67 -7.55 -24.85
C ARG A 115 -4.99 -8.82 -24.35
N ASP A 116 -4.64 -8.87 -23.06
CA ASP A 116 -3.89 -9.97 -22.43
C ASP A 116 -2.49 -10.16 -23.04
N GLU A 117 -1.85 -9.07 -23.50
CA GLU A 117 -0.45 -9.05 -23.97
C GLU A 117 0.46 -8.23 -23.02
N PRO A 118 0.64 -8.67 -21.76
CA PRO A 118 1.38 -7.93 -20.74
C PRO A 118 2.88 -7.75 -21.08
N GLU A 119 3.54 -8.73 -21.69
CA GLU A 119 4.95 -8.60 -22.06
C GLU A 119 5.17 -7.51 -23.11
N LEU A 120 4.28 -7.43 -24.12
CA LEU A 120 4.33 -6.38 -25.13
C LEU A 120 4.02 -5.01 -24.52
N ALA A 121 3.03 -4.95 -23.62
CA ALA A 121 2.72 -3.72 -22.88
C ALA A 121 3.94 -3.20 -22.11
N MET A 122 4.64 -4.08 -21.41
CA MET A 122 5.87 -3.76 -20.68
C MET A 122 6.99 -3.30 -21.63
N GLU A 123 7.16 -3.98 -22.77
CA GLU A 123 8.13 -3.58 -23.79
C GLU A 123 7.86 -2.17 -24.32
N LEU A 124 6.61 -1.85 -24.65
CA LEU A 124 6.23 -0.52 -25.14
C LEU A 124 6.54 0.57 -24.10
N ALA A 125 6.21 0.34 -22.83
CA ALA A 125 6.54 1.29 -21.76
C ALA A 125 8.07 1.43 -21.56
N TRP A 126 8.82 0.33 -21.69
CA TRP A 126 10.28 0.36 -21.62
C TRP A 126 10.89 1.12 -22.80
N GLN A 127 10.34 0.97 -24.01
CA GLN A 127 10.79 1.68 -25.20
C GLN A 127 10.61 3.20 -25.03
N VAL A 128 9.50 3.65 -24.44
CA VAL A 128 9.28 5.08 -24.13
C VAL A 128 10.42 5.66 -23.29
N ILE A 129 10.86 4.94 -22.24
CA ILE A 129 11.97 5.37 -21.38
C ILE A 129 13.29 5.47 -22.16
N ASN A 130 13.60 4.47 -22.98
CA ASN A 130 14.93 4.37 -23.61
C ASN A 130 15.06 5.14 -24.92
N GLN A 131 13.97 5.38 -25.63
CA GLN A 131 13.99 6.02 -26.95
C GLN A 131 13.72 7.53 -26.87
N ASN A 132 13.24 8.04 -25.74
CA ASN A 132 12.96 9.46 -25.55
C ASN A 132 14.01 10.13 -24.62
N PRO A 133 15.08 10.75 -25.17
CA PRO A 133 16.10 11.41 -24.36
C PRO A 133 15.61 12.69 -23.65
N PHE A 134 14.39 13.15 -23.94
CA PHE A 134 13.77 14.33 -23.34
C PHE A 134 12.59 13.99 -22.44
N LEU A 135 12.45 12.71 -22.05
CA LEU A 135 11.41 12.28 -21.12
C LEU A 135 11.61 12.99 -19.78
N CYS A 136 10.57 13.65 -19.28
CA CYS A 136 10.64 14.26 -17.97
C CYS A 136 10.60 13.19 -16.87
N GLU A 137 11.15 13.51 -15.69
CA GLU A 137 11.25 12.56 -14.59
C GLU A 137 9.89 12.00 -14.16
N LEU A 138 8.83 12.82 -14.27
CA LEU A 138 7.49 12.40 -13.90
C LEU A 138 6.90 11.39 -14.87
N ASP A 139 7.16 11.55 -16.17
CA ASP A 139 6.75 10.59 -17.18
C ASP A 139 7.58 9.30 -17.10
N GLU A 140 8.87 9.41 -16.79
CA GLU A 140 9.69 8.22 -16.49
C GLU A 140 9.13 7.43 -15.31
N MET A 141 8.75 8.12 -14.22
CA MET A 141 8.13 7.47 -13.06
C MET A 141 6.83 6.75 -13.45
N ARG A 142 5.97 7.37 -14.27
CA ARG A 142 4.73 6.73 -14.76
C ARG A 142 5.03 5.45 -15.53
N CYS A 143 5.97 5.50 -16.48
CA CYS A 143 6.36 4.33 -17.25
C CYS A 143 6.92 3.21 -16.36
N ARG A 144 7.79 3.54 -15.40
CA ARG A 144 8.35 2.56 -14.46
C ARG A 144 7.28 1.97 -13.53
N LEU A 145 6.33 2.78 -13.10
CA LEU A 145 5.22 2.34 -12.26
C LEU A 145 4.28 1.39 -13.01
N PHE A 146 4.00 1.68 -14.28
CA PHE A 146 3.27 0.79 -15.19
C PHE A 146 4.02 -0.54 -15.37
N ILE A 147 5.33 -0.49 -15.65
CA ILE A 147 6.18 -1.69 -15.73
C ILE A 147 6.10 -2.52 -14.44
N ALA A 148 6.19 -1.87 -13.27
CA ALA A 148 6.06 -2.55 -11.98
C ALA A 148 4.70 -3.23 -11.79
N ALA A 149 3.62 -2.60 -12.25
CA ALA A 149 2.28 -3.16 -12.22
C ALA A 149 2.17 -4.42 -13.11
N VAL A 150 2.73 -4.38 -14.32
CA VAL A 150 2.78 -5.53 -15.22
C VAL A 150 3.66 -6.65 -14.63
N GLN A 151 4.80 -6.32 -14.03
CA GLN A 151 5.66 -7.28 -13.36
C GLN A 151 4.93 -7.98 -12.19
N HIS A 152 4.12 -7.24 -11.41
CA HIS A 152 3.26 -7.86 -10.40
C HIS A 152 2.29 -8.87 -11.03
N TYR A 153 1.62 -8.50 -12.11
CA TYR A 153 0.70 -9.38 -12.84
C TYR A 153 1.39 -10.66 -13.32
N LEU A 154 2.62 -10.53 -13.83
CA LEU A 154 3.46 -11.64 -14.29
C LEU A 154 4.12 -12.42 -13.14
N CYS A 155 3.75 -12.17 -11.88
CA CYS A 155 4.33 -12.78 -10.68
C CYS A 155 5.84 -12.51 -10.48
N GLN A 156 6.38 -11.48 -11.13
CA GLN A 156 7.77 -11.02 -11.03
C GLN A 156 7.89 -9.99 -9.88
N TYR A 157 7.56 -10.41 -8.66
CA TYR A 157 7.40 -9.49 -7.52
C TYR A 157 8.69 -8.76 -7.14
N GLU A 158 9.84 -9.43 -7.18
CA GLU A 158 11.14 -8.81 -6.84
C GLU A 158 11.59 -7.80 -7.91
N ASP A 159 11.36 -8.10 -9.19
CA ASP A 159 11.64 -7.15 -10.27
C ASP A 159 10.70 -5.94 -10.18
N SER A 160 9.42 -6.18 -9.86
CA SER A 160 8.45 -5.13 -9.56
C SER A 160 8.93 -4.25 -8.40
N MET A 161 9.43 -4.83 -7.31
CA MET A 161 9.99 -4.07 -6.18
C MET A 161 11.19 -3.20 -6.60
N THR A 162 12.08 -3.73 -7.44
CA THR A 162 13.24 -2.97 -7.97
C THR A 162 12.80 -1.77 -8.82
N SER A 163 11.78 -1.96 -9.67
CA SER A 163 11.17 -0.88 -10.45
C SER A 163 10.57 0.20 -9.54
N LEU A 164 9.86 -0.20 -8.48
CA LEU A 164 9.25 0.72 -7.51
C LEU A 164 10.31 1.50 -6.71
N GLU A 165 11.41 0.86 -6.30
CA GLU A 165 12.52 1.55 -5.63
C GLU A 165 13.12 2.65 -6.49
N THR A 166 13.23 2.41 -7.80
CA THR A 166 13.68 3.43 -8.75
C THR A 166 12.69 4.60 -8.82
N VAL A 167 11.37 4.32 -8.85
CA VAL A 167 10.33 5.37 -8.79
C VAL A 167 10.47 6.19 -7.50
N MET A 168 10.64 5.54 -6.35
CA MET A 168 10.82 6.23 -5.06
C MET A 168 12.08 7.12 -5.06
N GLN A 169 13.19 6.65 -5.65
CA GLN A 169 14.41 7.45 -5.77
C GLN A 169 14.18 8.70 -6.63
N ILE A 170 13.54 8.57 -7.80
CA ILE A 170 13.19 9.71 -8.66
C ILE A 170 12.25 10.67 -7.92
N ASN A 171 11.30 10.14 -7.13
CA ASN A 171 10.34 10.93 -6.40
C ASN A 171 10.97 11.79 -5.28
N THR A 172 12.18 11.43 -4.81
CA THR A 172 12.95 12.26 -3.86
C THR A 172 13.69 13.42 -4.51
N CYS A 173 13.72 13.50 -5.85
CA CYS A 173 14.34 14.62 -6.55
C CYS A 173 13.56 15.93 -6.33
N TYR A 174 14.28 17.01 -6.04
CA TYR A 174 13.72 18.33 -5.69
C TYR A 174 12.80 18.91 -6.78
N THR A 175 13.02 18.55 -8.05
CA THR A 175 12.19 18.97 -9.20
C THR A 175 10.80 18.34 -9.21
N VAL A 176 10.63 17.21 -8.53
CA VAL A 176 9.39 16.41 -8.51
C VAL A 176 8.59 16.65 -7.24
N LEU A 177 9.26 16.90 -6.11
CA LEU A 177 8.68 17.08 -4.77
C LEU A 177 7.56 18.13 -4.65
N ASN A 178 7.55 19.15 -5.50
CA ASN A 178 6.53 20.21 -5.49
C ASN A 178 5.39 19.96 -6.48
N ASN A 179 5.41 18.85 -7.24
CA ASN A 179 4.35 18.51 -8.17
C ASN A 179 3.24 17.74 -7.43
N PRO A 180 1.96 18.17 -7.48
CA PRO A 180 0.87 17.43 -6.86
C PRO A 180 0.75 15.97 -7.37
N GLU A 181 1.14 15.70 -8.62
CA GLU A 181 1.14 14.35 -9.20
C GLU A 181 2.19 13.43 -8.57
N SER A 182 3.26 13.98 -7.98
CA SER A 182 4.26 13.21 -7.22
C SER A 182 3.63 12.45 -6.06
N SER A 183 2.70 13.09 -5.34
CA SER A 183 1.97 12.45 -4.23
C SER A 183 1.07 11.30 -4.70
N ILE A 184 0.48 11.44 -5.90
CA ILE A 184 -0.34 10.40 -6.51
C ILE A 184 0.53 9.21 -6.90
N ILE A 185 1.66 9.47 -7.58
CA ILE A 185 2.64 8.45 -7.95
C ILE A 185 3.17 7.74 -6.71
N ASP A 186 3.49 8.46 -5.63
CA ASP A 186 3.95 7.87 -4.37
C ASP A 186 2.91 6.89 -3.78
N GLY A 187 1.65 7.31 -3.71
CA GLY A 187 0.61 6.45 -3.17
C GLY A 187 0.31 5.22 -4.06
N ILE A 188 0.36 5.36 -5.39
CA ILE A 188 0.24 4.19 -6.30
C ILE A 188 1.46 3.27 -6.16
N THR A 189 2.67 3.83 -6.02
CA THR A 189 3.91 3.06 -5.78
C THR A 189 3.76 2.20 -4.53
N HIS A 190 3.24 2.80 -3.47
CA HIS A 190 2.98 2.11 -2.21
C HIS A 190 1.85 1.08 -2.27
N PHE A 191 0.85 1.29 -3.12
CA PHE A 191 -0.18 0.30 -3.40
C PHE A 191 0.40 -0.97 -4.02
N ILE A 192 1.14 -0.82 -5.13
CA ILE A 192 1.74 -1.96 -5.85
C ILE A 192 2.78 -2.66 -4.95
N LYS A 193 3.60 -1.89 -4.22
CA LYS A 193 4.52 -2.44 -3.21
C LYS A 193 3.79 -3.28 -2.16
N GLY A 194 2.67 -2.77 -1.64
CA GLY A 194 1.82 -3.49 -0.70
C GLY A 194 1.32 -4.82 -1.26
N MET A 195 0.87 -4.82 -2.51
CA MET A 195 0.46 -6.05 -3.19
C MET A 195 1.61 -7.05 -3.42
N ASN A 196 2.80 -6.58 -3.79
CA ASN A 196 3.99 -7.45 -3.89
C ASN A 196 4.28 -8.11 -2.53
N LEU A 197 4.28 -7.31 -1.45
CA LEU A 197 4.53 -7.80 -0.09
C LEU A 197 3.46 -8.80 0.37
N MET A 198 2.20 -8.64 -0.03
CA MET A 198 1.14 -9.64 0.20
C MET A 198 1.49 -10.99 -0.42
N LYS A 199 1.95 -10.99 -1.68
CA LYS A 199 2.33 -12.21 -2.40
C LYS A 199 3.59 -12.86 -1.81
N LEU A 200 4.49 -12.05 -1.25
CA LEU A 200 5.66 -12.49 -0.51
C LEU A 200 5.38 -12.83 0.96
N LYS A 201 4.11 -12.83 1.40
CA LYS A 201 3.67 -13.12 2.78
C LYS A 201 4.28 -12.21 3.86
N ARG A 202 4.74 -11.01 3.48
CA ARG A 202 5.26 -9.98 4.39
C ARG A 202 4.13 -9.08 4.86
N PHE A 203 3.15 -9.68 5.54
CA PHE A 203 1.85 -9.04 5.82
C PHE A 203 1.91 -7.72 6.62
N PRO A 204 2.71 -7.59 7.70
CA PRO A 204 2.81 -6.32 8.42
C PRO A 204 3.30 -5.17 7.53
N GLU A 205 4.29 -5.47 6.69
CA GLU A 205 4.90 -4.51 5.79
C GLU A 205 3.98 -4.17 4.62
N ALA A 206 3.24 -5.17 4.13
CA ALA A 206 2.21 -4.98 3.12
C ALA A 206 1.14 -4.00 3.60
N TYR A 207 0.59 -4.24 4.80
CA TYR A 207 -0.41 -3.38 5.41
C TYR A 207 0.10 -1.94 5.56
N THR A 208 1.32 -1.82 6.08
CA THR A 208 2.00 -0.54 6.29
C THR A 208 2.17 0.23 4.97
N SER A 209 2.59 -0.46 3.90
CA SER A 209 2.70 0.16 2.58
C SER A 209 1.34 0.60 2.06
N LEU A 210 0.29 -0.23 2.20
CA LEU A 210 -1.05 0.07 1.71
C LEU A 210 -1.70 1.27 2.41
N THR A 211 -1.30 1.59 3.64
CA THR A 211 -1.77 2.79 4.36
C THR A 211 -1.53 4.07 3.55
N ARG A 212 -0.40 4.15 2.85
CA ARG A 212 -0.06 5.30 1.99
C ARG A 212 -0.91 5.37 0.71
N ALA A 213 -1.62 4.31 0.34
CA ALA A 213 -2.54 4.32 -0.80
C ALA A 213 -3.98 4.70 -0.43
N LEU A 214 -4.32 4.81 0.86
CA LEU A 214 -5.70 4.97 1.35
C LEU A 214 -6.39 6.28 0.94
N HIS A 215 -5.62 7.29 0.56
CA HIS A 215 -6.12 8.61 0.17
C HIS A 215 -6.04 8.83 -1.35
N ILE A 216 -5.50 7.86 -2.10
CA ILE A 216 -5.36 7.97 -3.55
C ILE A 216 -6.71 7.65 -4.21
N PRO A 217 -7.27 8.57 -5.02
CA PRO A 217 -8.56 8.32 -5.64
C PRO A 217 -8.49 7.10 -6.58
N GLY A 218 -9.52 6.24 -6.54
CA GLY A 218 -9.56 4.97 -7.26
C GLY A 218 -8.79 3.81 -6.61
N TYR A 219 -7.75 4.08 -5.82
CA TYR A 219 -6.97 3.05 -5.12
C TYR A 219 -7.39 2.85 -3.66
N SER A 220 -8.01 3.85 -3.04
CA SER A 220 -8.37 3.83 -1.60
C SER A 220 -9.19 2.61 -1.15
N GLU A 221 -10.21 2.22 -1.92
CA GLU A 221 -11.07 1.08 -1.58
C GLU A 221 -10.33 -0.25 -1.74
N LYS A 222 -9.56 -0.40 -2.83
CA LYS A 222 -8.72 -1.57 -3.06
C LYS A 222 -7.66 -1.72 -1.98
N ALA A 223 -7.00 -0.62 -1.62
CA ALA A 223 -6.01 -0.61 -0.55
C ALA A 223 -6.60 -1.09 0.77
N ARG A 224 -7.81 -0.63 1.13
CA ARG A 224 -8.53 -1.11 2.32
C ARG A 224 -8.82 -2.61 2.26
N GLU A 225 -9.26 -3.11 1.10
CA GLU A 225 -9.56 -4.53 0.97
C GLU A 225 -8.30 -5.38 1.11
N VAL A 226 -7.21 -5.00 0.44
CA VAL A 226 -5.93 -5.69 0.57
C VAL A 226 -5.39 -5.61 2.00
N GLN A 227 -5.59 -4.50 2.72
CA GLN A 227 -5.23 -4.41 4.15
C GLN A 227 -5.97 -5.41 5.02
N LYS A 228 -7.27 -5.62 4.81
CA LYS A 228 -8.02 -6.66 5.54
C LYS A 228 -7.43 -8.04 5.27
N GLN A 229 -7.10 -8.33 4.00
CA GLN A 229 -6.47 -9.60 3.63
C GLN A 229 -5.08 -9.76 4.27
N ALA A 230 -4.32 -8.67 4.44
CA ALA A 230 -3.05 -8.70 5.15
C ALA A 230 -3.21 -9.12 6.61
N VAL A 231 -4.21 -8.57 7.31
CA VAL A 231 -4.51 -8.93 8.70
C VAL A 231 -4.94 -10.39 8.81
N ILE A 232 -5.83 -10.86 7.93
CA ILE A 232 -6.27 -12.26 7.90
C ILE A 232 -5.08 -13.19 7.64
N GLY A 233 -4.26 -12.88 6.63
CA GLY A 233 -3.08 -13.66 6.27
C GLY A 233 -2.08 -13.76 7.42
N PHE A 234 -1.87 -12.67 8.16
CA PHE A 234 -1.02 -12.65 9.34
C PHE A 234 -1.52 -13.59 10.44
N ILE A 235 -2.80 -13.47 10.81
CA ILE A 235 -3.42 -14.33 11.84
C ILE A 235 -3.33 -15.81 11.44
N CYS A 236 -3.55 -16.13 10.17
CA CYS A 236 -3.46 -17.52 9.68
C CYS A 236 -2.03 -18.09 9.77
N ILE A 237 -0.99 -17.29 9.48
CA ILE A 237 0.39 -17.75 9.64
C ILE A 237 0.73 -17.97 11.11
N GLU A 238 0.37 -17.02 11.99
CA GLU A 238 0.62 -17.18 13.42
C GLU A 238 -0.05 -18.43 13.98
N ALA A 239 -1.33 -18.65 13.68
CA ALA A 239 -2.06 -19.83 14.14
C ALA A 239 -1.41 -21.14 13.68
N ALA A 240 -0.92 -21.20 12.43
CA ALA A 240 -0.22 -22.37 11.92
C ALA A 240 1.14 -22.61 12.60
N GLU A 241 1.85 -21.55 13.01
CA GLU A 241 3.11 -21.67 13.75
C GLU A 241 2.89 -22.20 15.18
N PHE A 242 1.75 -21.88 15.81
CA PHE A 242 1.39 -22.40 17.13
C PHE A 242 0.97 -23.88 17.11
N ASP A 243 0.23 -24.33 16.10
CA ASP A 243 -0.21 -25.73 15.97
C ASP A 243 0.94 -26.72 15.70
N HIS A 244 2.11 -26.23 15.26
CA HIS A 244 3.29 -27.06 14.96
C HIS A 244 4.30 -27.18 16.09
N SER A 245 4.01 -26.74 17.32
CA SER A 245 4.89 -27.00 18.47
C SER A 245 4.61 -28.38 19.09
N PRO A 246 5.44 -29.42 18.85
CA PRO A 246 5.23 -30.75 19.42
C PRO A 246 5.56 -30.78 20.92
N ALA A 247 6.13 -29.70 21.46
CA ALA A 247 6.64 -29.62 22.82
C ALA A 247 5.56 -29.26 23.86
N ALA A 248 4.43 -28.69 23.45
CA ALA A 248 3.35 -28.32 24.38
C ALA A 248 2.29 -29.41 24.57
N SER A 249 2.18 -30.36 23.64
CA SER A 249 1.06 -31.33 23.61
C SER A 249 1.39 -32.72 24.16
N THR A 250 2.64 -32.98 24.58
CA THR A 250 3.05 -34.31 25.10
C THR A 250 3.51 -34.34 26.55
N HIS A 251 3.71 -33.20 27.21
CA HIS A 251 4.13 -33.18 28.62
C HIS A 251 3.00 -32.94 29.64
N ALA A 252 1.82 -32.46 29.23
CA ALA A 252 0.74 -32.14 30.16
C ALA A 252 -0.23 -33.30 30.45
N LEU A 253 -0.10 -34.44 29.76
CA LEU A 253 -1.07 -35.55 29.82
C LEU A 253 -0.51 -36.84 30.43
N LEU A 254 0.73 -36.82 30.95
CA LEU A 254 1.34 -37.99 31.62
C LEU A 254 1.61 -37.80 33.12
N ASP A 255 1.46 -36.58 33.66
CA ASP A 255 1.71 -36.33 35.10
C ASP A 255 0.45 -36.43 35.98
N TRP A 256 -0.73 -36.77 35.41
CA TRP A 256 -1.99 -36.85 36.17
C TRP A 256 -2.45 -38.27 36.53
N GLU A 257 -1.86 -39.32 35.95
CA GLU A 257 -2.29 -40.71 36.25
C GLU A 257 -1.45 -41.44 37.32
N ASP A 258 -0.32 -40.89 37.76
CA ASP A 258 0.55 -41.56 38.76
C ASP A 258 0.35 -41.08 40.22
N SER A 259 -0.65 -40.23 40.51
CA SER A 259 -0.87 -39.67 41.86
C SER A 259 -2.00 -40.32 42.69
N GLU A 260 -2.72 -41.34 42.18
CA GLU A 260 -3.87 -41.95 42.89
C GLU A 260 -3.68 -43.39 43.39
N LEU A 261 -2.46 -43.90 43.56
CA LEU A 261 -2.25 -45.28 44.05
C LEU A 261 -1.39 -45.46 45.31
N GLU A 262 -1.19 -44.42 46.13
CA GLU A 262 -0.59 -44.60 47.45
C GLU A 262 -1.33 -43.82 48.54
N ASN A 263 -2.46 -44.36 49.03
CA ASN A 263 -2.79 -44.37 50.47
C ASN A 263 -4.19 -44.97 50.73
N THR A 264 -4.28 -46.29 50.82
CA THR A 264 -5.13 -46.96 51.83
C THR A 264 -4.67 -48.40 51.97
N ASN A 265 -3.61 -48.61 52.74
CA ASN A 265 -3.38 -49.84 53.49
C ASN A 265 -2.33 -49.53 54.55
N ASN A 266 -2.76 -49.23 55.78
CA ASN A 266 -2.25 -49.85 56.99
C ASN A 266 -2.76 -49.16 58.27
N PHE A 267 -3.40 -50.00 59.11
CA PHE A 267 -3.77 -49.90 60.52
C PHE A 267 -4.92 -48.98 60.95
#